data_AF-A0A1B6AT03-F1
#
_entry.id   AF-A0A1B6AT03-F1
#
_cell.length_a   1.000
_cell.length_b   1.000
_cell.length_c   1.000
_cell.angle_alpha   90.00
_cell.angle_beta   90.00
_cell.angle_gamma   90.00
#
_symmetry.space_group_name_H-M   'P 1'
#
loop_
_entity.id
_entity.type
_entity.pdbx_description
1 polymer ?
#
loop_
_entity_poly.entity_id
_entity_poly.type
_entity_poly.pdbx_seq_one_letter_code
_entity_poly.pdbx_strand_id
1 'polypeptide(L)'
;MEQNTEVVARESTAEVMSVADPQSGQIRLLSDRCRSCILNPAEYRLPIPPDRLREFLTRVREANGHVVCHRTLPDWAPTGVKPAMCRGFIDTYGLPHAVRAALAMGAGHLAEQHDFP
;
A
#
# COMPACT_ATOMS: atom_id res chain seq x y z
N MET A 1 46.00 -2.17 -8.55
CA MET A 1 44.82 -2.93 -9.01
C MET A 1 43.77 -2.84 -7.92
N GLU A 2 43.02 -1.74 -7.94
CA GLU A 2 41.87 -1.51 -7.06
C GLU A 2 40.68 -2.29 -7.60
N GLN A 3 40.15 -3.22 -6.80
CA GLN A 3 38.93 -3.95 -7.13
C GLN A 3 37.73 -3.14 -6.63
N ASN A 4 37.12 -2.44 -7.58
CA ASN A 4 35.88 -1.69 -7.42
C ASN A 4 34.74 -2.68 -7.09
N THR A 5 34.33 -2.73 -5.82
CA THR A 5 33.21 -3.59 -5.39
C THR A 5 31.92 -2.81 -5.58
N GLU A 6 31.25 -3.06 -6.70
CA GLU A 6 29.89 -2.59 -6.95
C GLU A 6 28.94 -3.30 -5.98
N VAL A 7 28.52 -2.58 -4.94
CA VAL A 7 27.53 -3.05 -3.97
C VAL A 7 26.17 -2.97 -4.65
N VAL A 8 25.82 -4.00 -5.42
CA VAL A 8 24.44 -4.17 -5.90
C VAL A 8 23.56 -4.42 -4.67
N ALA A 9 22.89 -3.36 -4.22
CA ALA A 9 21.91 -3.41 -3.15
C ALA A 9 20.84 -4.44 -3.53
N ARG A 10 20.81 -5.56 -2.81
CA ARG A 10 19.66 -6.46 -2.85
C ARG A 10 18.53 -5.73 -2.14
N GLU A 11 17.64 -5.06 -2.88
CA GLU A 11 16.42 -4.48 -2.33
C GLU A 11 15.72 -5.55 -1.49
N SER A 12 15.46 -5.23 -0.23
CA SER A 12 14.76 -6.13 0.68
C SER A 12 13.37 -6.40 0.12
N THR A 13 12.84 -7.62 0.28
CA THR A 13 11.45 -7.94 -0.11
C THR A 13 10.44 -6.97 0.53
N ALA A 14 10.76 -6.43 1.70
CA ALA A 14 9.96 -5.39 2.37
C ALA A 14 9.98 -4.04 1.64
N GLU A 15 11.08 -3.70 0.98
CA GLU A 15 11.23 -2.48 0.19
C GLU A 15 10.46 -2.58 -1.13
N VAL A 16 10.52 -3.74 -1.78
CA VAL A 16 9.73 -4.07 -2.98
C VAL A 16 8.22 -4.02 -2.69
N MET A 17 7.82 -4.32 -1.45
CA MET A 17 6.42 -4.31 -1.01
C MET A 17 5.99 -3.00 -0.30
N SER A 18 6.88 -2.00 -0.21
CA SER A 18 6.58 -0.74 0.48
C SER A 18 5.61 0.14 -0.30
N VAL A 19 4.69 0.80 0.41
CA VAL A 19 3.83 1.86 -0.14
C VAL A 19 4.47 3.24 -0.10
N ALA A 20 5.58 3.39 0.62
CA ALA A 20 6.33 4.64 0.72
C ALA A 20 7.68 4.51 0.02
N ASP A 21 8.13 5.60 -0.61
CA ASP A 21 9.48 5.78 -1.11
C ASP A 21 10.19 6.84 -0.23
N PRO A 22 11.17 6.45 0.60
CA PRO A 22 11.86 7.37 1.49
C PRO A 22 12.78 8.35 0.75
N GLN A 23 13.21 8.07 -0.48
CA GLN A 23 14.10 8.95 -1.24
C GLN A 23 13.35 10.18 -1.76
N SER A 24 12.13 9.97 -2.29
CA SER A 24 11.26 11.05 -2.76
C SER A 24 10.30 11.60 -1.70
N GLY A 25 10.14 10.89 -0.58
CA GLY A 25 9.09 11.15 0.40
C GLY A 25 7.68 10.78 -0.08
N GLN A 26 7.56 10.09 -1.22
CA GLN A 26 6.27 9.72 -1.79
C GLN A 26 5.60 8.63 -0.95
N ILE A 27 4.33 8.81 -0.63
CA ILE A 27 3.48 7.82 0.01
C ILE A 27 2.32 7.51 -0.94
N ARG A 28 2.32 6.32 -1.54
CA ARG A 28 1.38 5.93 -2.59
C ARG A 28 0.02 5.56 -2.00
N LEU A 29 -1.02 6.13 -2.60
CA LEU A 29 -2.42 5.84 -2.32
C LEU A 29 -3.13 5.58 -3.64
N LEU A 30 -3.91 4.51 -3.75
CA LEU A 30 -4.67 4.27 -4.97
C LEU A 30 -5.63 5.46 -5.23
N SER A 31 -5.74 5.97 -6.46
CA SER A 31 -6.57 7.15 -6.76
C SER A 31 -8.01 6.92 -6.36
N ASP A 32 -8.55 5.77 -6.76
CA ASP A 32 -9.94 5.41 -6.59
C ASP A 32 -10.10 4.07 -5.87
N ARG A 33 -11.31 3.81 -5.36
CA ARG A 33 -11.65 2.50 -4.83
C ARG A 33 -11.68 1.49 -5.99
N CYS A 34 -10.78 0.50 -5.94
CA CYS A 34 -10.74 -0.54 -6.97
C CYS A 34 -12.04 -1.37 -7.02
N ARG A 35 -12.34 -1.93 -8.20
CA ARG A 35 -13.59 -2.69 -8.44
C ARG A 35 -13.76 -3.90 -7.52
N SER A 36 -12.66 -4.57 -7.19
CA SER A 36 -12.64 -5.75 -6.30
C SER A 36 -12.24 -5.41 -4.85
N CYS A 37 -12.42 -4.16 -4.42
CA CYS A 37 -12.05 -3.72 -3.07
C CYS A 37 -12.65 -4.63 -1.99
N ILE A 38 -11.86 -4.99 -0.98
CA ILE A 38 -12.30 -5.84 0.14
C ILE A 38 -13.47 -5.24 0.94
N LEU A 39 -13.71 -3.93 0.83
CA LEU A 39 -14.81 -3.21 1.48
C LEU A 39 -16.02 -2.97 0.58
N ASN A 40 -16.02 -3.51 -0.64
CA ASN A 40 -17.22 -3.50 -1.49
C ASN A 40 -18.28 -4.49 -0.95
N PRO A 41 -19.53 -4.40 -1.44
CA PRO A 41 -20.54 -5.44 -1.23
C PRO A 41 -20.02 -6.83 -1.64
N ALA A 42 -20.61 -7.87 -1.05
CA ALA A 42 -20.13 -9.25 -1.18
C ALA A 42 -20.08 -9.73 -2.65
N GLU A 43 -20.96 -9.21 -3.50
CA GLU A 43 -21.03 -9.60 -4.91
C GLU A 43 -19.86 -9.07 -5.76
N TYR A 44 -19.19 -8.01 -5.30
CA TYR A 44 -18.16 -7.29 -6.08
C TYR A 44 -16.77 -7.31 -5.44
N ARG A 45 -16.66 -7.61 -4.15
CA ARG A 45 -15.38 -7.60 -3.43
C ARG A 45 -14.53 -8.84 -3.70
N LEU A 46 -13.24 -8.75 -3.39
CA LEU A 46 -12.34 -9.91 -3.33
C LEU A 46 -12.95 -11.01 -2.43
N PRO A 47 -12.96 -12.29 -2.85
CA PRO A 47 -13.68 -13.36 -2.16
C PRO A 47 -12.98 -13.76 -0.86
N ILE A 48 -13.21 -12.96 0.19
CA ILE A 48 -12.71 -13.20 1.54
C ILE A 48 -13.89 -13.58 2.44
N PRO A 49 -13.79 -14.68 3.21
CA PRO A 49 -14.80 -15.02 4.22
C PRO A 49 -15.06 -13.83 5.16
N PRO A 50 -16.33 -13.47 5.42
CA PRO A 50 -16.65 -12.27 6.20
C PRO A 50 -15.95 -12.18 7.56
N ASP A 51 -15.83 -13.30 8.27
CA ASP A 51 -15.21 -13.32 9.59
C ASP A 51 -13.70 -13.10 9.53
N ARG A 52 -13.02 -13.69 8.53
CA ARG A 52 -11.59 -13.44 8.28
C ARG A 52 -11.33 -12.00 7.89
N LEU A 53 -12.20 -11.41 7.06
CA LEU A 53 -12.08 -10.00 6.70
C LEU A 53 -12.24 -9.10 7.93
N ARG A 54 -13.24 -9.37 8.78
CA ARG A 54 -13.47 -8.60 10.00
C ARG A 54 -12.27 -8.68 10.94
N GLU A 55 -11.77 -9.88 11.20
CA GLU A 55 -10.58 -10.10 12.04
C GLU A 55 -9.34 -9.39 11.48
N PHE A 56 -9.12 -9.49 10.16
CA PHE A 56 -8.02 -8.79 9.49
C PHE A 56 -8.13 -7.27 9.66
N LEU A 57 -9.28 -6.68 9.39
CA LEU A 57 -9.48 -5.23 9.51
C LEU A 57 -9.33 -4.75 10.95
N THR A 58 -9.81 -5.53 11.94
CA THR A 58 -9.61 -5.22 13.35
C THR A 58 -8.11 -5.16 13.69
N ARG A 59 -7.34 -6.20 13.34
CA ARG A 59 -5.91 -6.25 13.63
C ARG A 59 -5.13 -5.11 12.98
N VAL A 60 -5.41 -4.80 11.72
CA VAL A 60 -4.74 -3.68 11.01
C VAL A 60 -5.02 -2.34 11.71
N ARG A 61 -6.26 -2.13 12.18
CA ARG A 61 -6.64 -0.90 12.89
C ARG A 61 -6.01 -0.81 14.27
N GLU A 62 -5.98 -1.90 15.03
CA GLU A 62 -5.33 -1.95 16.34
C GLU A 62 -3.82 -1.69 16.24
N ALA A 63 -3.19 -2.18 15.17
CA ALA A 63 -1.78 -1.91 14.87
C ALA A 63 -1.52 -0.50 14.30
N ASN A 64 -2.56 0.34 14.13
CA ASN A 64 -2.47 1.66 13.49
C ASN A 64 -1.82 1.60 12.10
N GLY A 65 -2.10 0.50 11.40
CA GLY A 65 -1.54 0.17 10.09
C GLY A 65 -2.42 0.62 8.94
N HIS A 66 -2.08 0.13 7.76
CA HIS A 66 -2.83 0.33 6.53
C HIS A 66 -3.00 -1.00 5.79
N VAL A 67 -3.92 -1.03 4.83
CA VAL A 67 -4.07 -2.14 3.90
C VAL A 67 -3.42 -1.74 2.58
N VAL A 68 -2.53 -2.58 2.06
CA VAL A 68 -2.02 -2.45 0.68
C VAL A 68 -3.12 -2.91 -0.28
N CYS A 69 -3.36 -2.16 -1.35
CA CYS A 69 -4.34 -2.57 -2.36
C CYS A 69 -3.86 -3.84 -3.05
N HIS A 70 -4.67 -4.91 -3.02
CA HIS A 70 -4.31 -6.19 -3.63
C HIS A 70 -4.07 -6.08 -5.14
N ARG A 71 -4.75 -5.14 -5.83
CA ARG A 71 -4.50 -4.85 -7.25
C ARG A 71 -3.03 -4.52 -7.48
N THR A 72 -2.42 -3.74 -6.59
CA THR A 72 -1.05 -3.25 -6.75
C THR A 72 0.04 -4.22 -6.30
N LEU A 73 -0.32 -5.45 -5.91
CA LEU A 73 0.65 -6.46 -5.51
C LEU A 73 1.26 -7.17 -6.73
N PRO A 74 2.51 -7.68 -6.65
CA PRO A 74 3.20 -8.30 -7.78
C PRO A 74 2.43 -9.43 -8.48
N ASP A 75 1.64 -10.22 -7.75
CA ASP A 75 0.87 -11.34 -8.32
C ASP A 75 -0.41 -10.90 -9.06
N TRP A 76 -0.78 -9.62 -8.95
CA TRP A 76 -2.02 -9.05 -9.50
C TRP A 76 -1.78 -7.89 -10.47
N ALA A 77 -0.70 -7.15 -10.27
CA ALA A 77 -0.38 -5.97 -11.03
C ALA A 77 0.53 -6.28 -12.23
N PRO A 78 0.42 -5.52 -13.33
CA PRO A 78 1.45 -5.51 -14.36
C PRO A 78 2.84 -5.23 -13.78
N THR A 79 3.88 -5.79 -14.42
CA THR A 79 5.28 -5.53 -14.05
C THR A 79 5.55 -4.03 -13.99
N GLY A 80 6.19 -3.59 -12.89
CA GLY A 80 6.56 -2.20 -12.67
C GLY A 80 5.55 -1.39 -11.87
N VAL A 81 4.32 -1.89 -11.65
CA VAL A 81 3.39 -1.27 -10.71
C VAL A 81 3.92 -1.42 -9.29
N LYS A 82 4.00 -0.31 -8.56
CA LYS A 82 4.41 -0.30 -7.16
C LYS A 82 3.21 -0.47 -6.22
N PRO A 83 3.40 -1.04 -5.03
CA PRO A 83 2.34 -1.14 -4.03
C PRO A 83 1.81 0.23 -3.62
N ALA A 84 0.50 0.33 -3.43
CA ALA A 84 -0.16 1.54 -2.93
C ALA A 84 -1.14 1.21 -1.80
N MET A 85 -1.37 2.17 -0.89
CA MET A 85 -2.41 2.04 0.13
C MET A 85 -3.80 1.90 -0.52
N CYS A 86 -4.65 1.08 0.08
CA CYS A 86 -6.02 0.83 -0.37
C CYS A 86 -6.91 2.05 -0.11
N ARG A 87 -7.36 2.71 -1.19
CA ARG A 87 -8.29 3.85 -1.12
C ARG A 87 -9.50 3.58 -0.24
N GLY A 88 -10.20 2.46 -0.47
CA GLY A 88 -11.39 2.12 0.30
C GLY A 88 -11.13 2.01 1.80
N PHE A 89 -9.97 1.46 2.21
CA PHE A 89 -9.60 1.40 3.62
C PHE A 89 -9.32 2.78 4.19
N ILE A 90 -8.55 3.61 3.47
CA ILE A 90 -8.22 4.97 3.90
C ILE A 90 -9.45 5.86 3.99
N ASP A 91 -10.40 5.77 3.06
CA ASP A 91 -11.65 6.54 3.10
C ASP A 91 -12.53 6.12 4.30
N THR A 92 -12.47 4.85 4.70
CA THR A 92 -13.30 4.30 5.78
C THR A 92 -12.69 4.56 7.16
N TYR A 93 -11.37 4.44 7.29
CA TYR A 93 -10.68 4.42 8.59
C TYR A 93 -9.64 5.53 8.78
N GLY A 94 -9.37 6.31 7.73
CA GLY A 94 -8.36 7.37 7.72
C GLY A 94 -6.95 6.88 7.43
N LEU A 95 -6.04 7.84 7.29
CA LEU A 95 -4.60 7.57 7.16
C LEU A 95 -4.01 7.02 8.46
N PRO A 96 -3.06 6.08 8.43
CA PRO A 96 -2.37 5.62 9.64
C PRO A 96 -1.55 6.74 10.29
N HIS A 97 -1.29 6.63 11.60
CA HIS A 97 -0.56 7.68 12.34
C HIS A 97 0.80 8.02 11.74
N ALA A 98 1.58 7.02 11.32
CA ALA A 98 2.90 7.24 10.71
C ALA A 98 2.81 8.13 9.46
N VAL A 99 1.79 7.93 8.61
CA VAL A 99 1.58 8.76 7.42
C VAL A 99 1.15 10.17 7.84
N ARG A 100 0.22 10.33 8.78
CA ARG A 100 -0.19 11.66 9.26
C ARG A 100 0.99 12.44 9.85
N ALA A 101 1.84 11.78 10.62
CA ALA A 101 3.05 12.37 11.18
C ALA A 101 4.03 12.80 10.07
N ALA A 102 4.29 11.93 9.08
CA ALA A 102 5.16 12.25 7.95
C ALA A 102 4.65 13.48 7.17
N LEU A 103 3.35 13.57 6.91
CA LEU A 103 2.73 14.72 6.26
C LEU A 103 2.87 16.00 7.10
N ALA A 104 2.60 15.91 8.40
CA ALA A 104 2.69 17.06 9.31
C ALA A 104 4.12 17.61 9.47
N MET A 105 5.13 16.73 9.38
CA MET A 105 6.55 17.10 9.44
C MET A 105 7.10 17.59 8.09
N GLY A 106 6.32 17.51 7.01
CA GLY A 106 6.83 17.73 5.65
C GLY A 106 7.85 16.67 5.20
N ALA A 107 7.91 15.53 5.89
CA ALA A 107 8.80 14.42 5.58
C ALA A 107 8.23 13.48 4.50
N GLY A 108 7.02 13.74 4.02
CA GLY A 108 6.43 13.02 2.90
C GLY A 108 5.20 13.71 2.33
N HIS A 109 4.72 13.19 1.21
CA HIS A 109 3.52 13.65 0.53
C HIS A 109 2.74 12.46 -0.02
N LEU A 110 1.40 12.59 -0.08
CA LEU A 110 0.58 11.59 -0.76
C LEU A 110 0.75 11.74 -2.28
N ALA A 111 0.93 10.63 -2.96
CA ALA A 111 0.83 10.57 -4.41
C ALA A 111 -0.24 9.55 -4.79
N GLU A 112 -1.15 10.00 -5.66
CA GLU A 112 -2.18 9.12 -6.18
C GLU A 112 -1.61 8.22 -7.27
N GLN A 113 -1.83 6.92 -7.11
CA GLN A 113 -1.54 5.93 -8.13
C GLN A 113 -2.86 5.54 -8.78
N HIS A 114 -3.01 5.81 -10.07
CA HIS A 114 -4.19 5.40 -10.79
C HIS A 114 -4.26 3.88 -10.91
N ASP A 115 -5.48 3.38 -10.82
CA ASP A 115 -5.73 1.98 -11.08
C ASP A 115 -5.51 1.69 -12.58
N PHE A 116 -5.01 0.50 -12.88
CA PHE A 116 -4.76 0.07 -14.25
C PHE A 116 -5.93 -0.79 -14.76
N PRO A 117 -6.18 -0.80 -16.09
CA PRO A 117 -7.30 -1.52 -16.71
C PRO A 117 -7.26 -3.03 -16.49
#